data_AF-A0AAD5G021-F1
#
_entry.id   AF-A0AAD5G021-F1
#
_cell.length_a   1.000
_cell.length_b   1.000
_cell.length_c   1.000
_cell.angle_alpha   90.00
_cell.angle_beta   90.00
_cell.angle_gamma   90.00
#
_symmetry.space_group_name_H-M   'P 1'
#
loop_
_entity.id
_entity.type
_entity.pdbx_description
1 polymer ?
#
loop_
_entity_poly.entity_id
_entity_poly.type
_entity_poly.pdbx_seq_one_letter_code
_entity_poly.pdbx_strand_id
1 'polypeptide(L)' 'MGAAYHIFGKTVQPHQLAIATLGSVVLLVIPKPWAVKPTHPSINASSPEEEKFVKEWLAKHDKTEEKH' A
#
# COMPACT_ATOMS: atom_id res chain seq x y z
N MET A 1 20.16 30.60 19.67
CA MET A 1 19.42 31.07 18.47
C MET A 1 19.02 29.84 17.66
N GLY A 2 17.77 29.38 17.77
CA GLY A 2 17.30 28.19 17.04
C GLY A 2 17.14 28.47 15.54
N ALA A 3 17.47 27.49 14.70
CA ALA A 3 17.44 27.64 13.24
C ALA A 3 16.02 27.97 12.76
N ALA A 4 15.82 29.20 12.28
CA ALA A 4 14.61 29.60 11.57
C ALA A 4 14.82 29.32 10.08
N TYR A 5 14.11 28.35 9.52
CA TYR A 5 14.26 27.99 8.11
C TYR A 5 13.32 28.85 7.26
N HIS A 6 13.85 29.56 6.27
CA HIS A 6 13.01 30.30 5.33
C HIS A 6 12.76 29.45 4.09
N ILE A 7 11.53 28.96 3.95
CA ILE A 7 11.10 28.12 2.83
C ILE A 7 9.99 28.88 2.10
N PHE A 8 10.17 29.16 0.80
CA PHE A 8 9.22 29.96 0.00
C PHE A 8 8.83 31.31 0.64
N GLY A 9 9.79 32.01 1.26
CA GLY A 9 9.54 33.28 1.95
C GLY A 9 8.76 33.16 3.26
N LYS A 10 8.45 31.94 3.72
CA LYS A 10 7.81 31.67 5.01
C LYS A 10 8.84 31.12 6.00
N THR A 11 8.75 31.54 7.26
CA THR A 11 9.56 30.97 8.34
C THR A 11 8.94 29.66 8.81
N VAL A 12 9.65 28.56 8.66
CA VAL A 12 9.30 27.22 9.13
C VAL A 12 10.15 26.89 10.35
N GLN A 13 9.49 26.47 11.42
CA GLN A 13 10.17 26.09 12.65
C GLN A 13 10.80 24.69 12.52
N PRO A 14 11.95 24.43 13.18
CA PRO A 14 12.71 23.19 13.02
C PRO A 14 11.90 21.94 13.35
N HIS A 15 11.04 22.01 14.38
CA HIS A 15 10.21 20.87 14.77
C HIS A 15 9.12 20.56 13.74
N GLN A 16 8.58 21.57 13.05
CA GLN A 16 7.60 21.36 11.99
C GLN A 16 8.23 20.66 10.79
N LEU A 17 9.45 21.07 10.43
CA LEU A 17 10.24 20.43 9.39
C LEU A 17 10.51 18.96 9.74
N ALA A 18 10.96 18.69 10.97
CA ALA A 18 11.24 17.33 11.43
C ALA A 18 10.01 16.42 11.40
N ILE A 19 8.85 16.91 11.88
CA ILE A 19 7.58 16.15 11.84
C ILE A 19 7.17 15.88 10.39
N ALA A 20 7.31 16.87 9.50
CA ALA A 20 6.97 16.70 8.09
C ALA A 20 7.88 15.65 7.42
N THR A 21 9.19 15.67 7.68
CA THR A 21 10.13 14.68 7.14
C THR A 21 9.80 13.28 7.63
N LEU A 22 9.61 13.10 8.94
CA LEU A 22 9.27 11.79 9.52
C LEU A 22 7.92 11.29 8.98
N GLY A 23 6.91 12.15 8.93
CA GLY A 23 5.59 11.82 8.37
C GLY A 23 5.66 11.43 6.90
N SER A 24 6.48 12.12 6.09
CA SER A 24 6.66 11.79 4.68
C SER A 24 7.31 10.42 4.48
N VAL A 25 8.31 10.06 5.29
CA VAL A 25 8.94 8.73 5.21
C VAL A 25 7.93 7.65 5.60
N VAL A 26 7.17 7.89 6.67
CA VAL A 26 6.13 6.97 7.13
C VAL A 26 5.07 6.73 6.05
N LEU A 27 4.59 7.77 5.37
CA LEU A 27 3.62 7.62 4.28
C LEU A 27 4.16 6.87 3.06
N LEU A 28 5.47 6.92 2.81
CA LEU A 28 6.09 6.17 1.71
C LEU A 28 6.26 4.68 2.04
N VAL A 29 6.55 4.36 3.30
CA VAL A 29 6.86 2.98 3.72
C VAL A 29 5.62 2.21 4.16
N ILE A 30 4.61 2.88 4.73
CA ILE A 30 3.41 2.21 5.18
C ILE A 30 2.60 1.71 3.96
N PRO A 31 2.26 0.41 3.90
CA PRO A 31 1.38 -0.11 2.87
C PRO A 31 0.01 0.60 2.96
N LYS A 32 -0.53 0.99 1.80
CA LYS A 32 -1.79 1.74 1.71
C LYS A 32 -2.88 1.04 2.54
N PRO A 33 -3.40 1.67 3.61
CA PRO A 33 -4.36 1.02 4.51
C PRO A 33 -5.73 0.80 3.86
N TRP A 34 -6.01 1.48 2.75
CA TRP A 34 -7.19 1.31 1.89
C TRP A 34 -6.95 0.39 0.68
N ALA A 35 -5.78 -0.27 0.57
CA ALA A 35 -5.61 -1.30 -0.43
C ALA A 35 -6.50 -2.49 -0.07
N VAL A 36 -7.41 -2.85 -0.98
CA VAL A 36 -8.23 -4.05 -0.86
C VAL A 36 -7.28 -5.24 -0.79
N LYS A 37 -7.24 -5.92 0.36
CA LYS A 37 -6.48 -7.16 0.49
C LYS A 37 -7.09 -8.17 -0.49
N PRO A 38 -6.30 -8.81 -1.36
CA PRO A 38 -6.83 -9.85 -2.21
C PRO A 38 -7.38 -10.97 -1.31
N THR A 39 -8.61 -11.42 -1.58
CA THR A 39 -9.27 -12.53 -0.87
C THR A 39 -8.48 -13.84 -0.99
N HIS A 40 -7.60 -13.95 -1.99
CA HIS A 40 -6.77 -15.12 -2.23
C HIS A 40 -5.27 -14.80 -2.05
N PRO A 41 -4.46 -15.79 -1.61
CA PRO A 41 -3.01 -15.68 -1.62
C PRO A 41 -2.51 -15.48 -3.06
N SER A 42 -1.37 -14.79 -3.24
CA SER A 42 -0.82 -14.54 -4.58
C SER A 42 -0.60 -15.84 -5.35
N ILE A 43 -1.33 -16.03 -6.45
CA ILE A 43 -1.15 -17.16 -7.36
C ILE A 43 0.09 -16.87 -8.20
N ASN A 44 1.26 -17.19 -7.66
CA ASN A 44 2.51 -17.19 -8.39
C ASN A 44 2.80 -18.64 -8.78
N ALA A 45 2.38 -19.05 -9.98
CA ALA A 45 2.72 -20.38 -10.50
C ALA A 45 3.98 -20.28 -11.36
N SER A 46 4.79 -21.34 -11.42
CA SER A 46 6.01 -21.34 -12.22
C SER A 46 5.75 -21.37 -13.73
N SER A 47 4.51 -21.66 -14.17
CA SER A 47 4.10 -21.67 -15.57
C SER A 47 2.90 -20.73 -15.83
N PRO A 48 2.89 -19.99 -16.96
CA PRO A 48 1.78 -19.10 -17.31
C PRO A 48 0.45 -19.82 -17.55
N GLU A 49 0.46 -21.10 -17.92
CA GLU A 49 -0.76 -21.89 -18.12
C GLU A 49 -1.43 -22.23 -16.78
N GLU A 50 -0.66 -22.60 -15.76
CA GLU A 50 -1.18 -22.94 -14.43
C GLU A 50 -1.84 -21.73 -13.75
N GLU A 51 -1.26 -20.54 -13.90
CA GLU A 51 -1.89 -19.34 -13.36
C GLU A 51 -3.27 -19.06 -13.96
N LYS A 52 -3.44 -19.28 -15.27
CA LYS A 52 -4.74 -19.12 -15.93
C LYS A 52 -5.74 -20.15 -15.46
N PHE A 53 -5.32 -21.41 -15.38
CA PHE A 53 -6.18 -22.49 -14.88
C PHE A 53 -6.66 -22.23 -13.45
N VAL A 54 -5.75 -21.84 -12.54
CA VAL A 54 -6.10 -21.58 -11.14
C VAL A 54 -7.04 -20.37 -11.01
N LYS A 55 -6.80 -19.29 -11.77
CA LYS A 55 -7.69 -18.13 -11.80
C LYS A 55 -9.09 -18.49 -12.32
N GLU A 56 -9.17 -19.28 -13.39
CA GLU A 56 -10.45 -19.75 -13.94
C GLU A 56 -11.17 -20.74 -13.00
N TRP A 57 -10.43 -21.59 -12.30
CA TRP A 57 -10.97 -22.54 -11.34
C TRP A 57 -11.55 -21.82 -10.12
N LEU A 58 -10.80 -20.88 -9.54
CA LEU A 58 -11.26 -20.04 -8.42
C LEU A 58 -12.49 -19.22 -8.80
N ALA A 59 -12.48 -18.58 -9.98
CA ALA A 59 -13.63 -17.78 -10.45
C ALA A 59 -14.92 -18.61 -10.61
N LYS A 60 -14.81 -19.92 -10.85
CA LYS A 60 -15.96 -20.84 -10.92
C LYS A 60 -16.44 -21.29 -9.54
N HIS A 61 -15.55 -21.41 -8.56
CA HIS A 61 -15.87 -21.98 -7.24
C HIS A 61 -16.18 -20.92 -6.17
N ASP A 62 -15.66 -19.69 -6.28
CA ASP A 62 -15.99 -18.58 -5.39
C ASP A 62 -17.50 -18.24 -5.40
N LYS A 63 -18.21 -18.54 -6.50
CA LYS A 63 -19.67 -18.34 -6.61
C LYS A 63 -20.51 -19.45 -5.97
N THR A 64 -19.89 -20.58 -5.61
CA THR A 64 -20.60 -21.75 -5.08
C THR A 64 -20.55 -21.80 -3.56
N GLU A 65 -19.54 -21.19 -2.93
CA GLU A 65 -19.38 -21.20 -1.46
C GLU A 65 -20.22 -20.15 -0.71
N GLU A 66 -20.88 -19.19 -1.39
CA GLU A 66 -21.79 -18.21 -0.75
C GLU A 66 -23.18 -18.77 -0.38
N LYS A 67 -23.40 -20.10 -0.47
CA LYS A 67 -24.73 -20.72 -0.28
C LYS A 67 -24.85 -21.74 0.86
N HIS A 68 -23.97 -21.75 1.85
CA HIS A 68 -24.15 -22.58 3.06
C HIS A 68 -23.66 -21.90 4.33
#